data_AF-M8AP53-F1
#
_entry.id   AF-M8AP53-F1
#
_cell.length_a   1.000
_cell.length_b   1.000
_cell.length_c   1.000
_cell.angle_alpha   90.00
_cell.angle_beta   90.00
_cell.angle_gamma   90.00
#
_symmetry.space_group_name_H-M   'P 1'
#
loop_
_entity.id
_entity.type
_entity.pdbx_description
1 polymer ?
#
loop_
_entity_poly.entity_id
_entity_poly.type
_entity_poly.pdbx_seq_one_letter_code
_entity_poly.pdbx_strand_id
1 'polypeptide(L)'
;MENLLMLILVLLLCLALFCLCNVLWLRPEKIRKRLRRQGVKGPKPTLLDGNAKEMKRIRHELKPMKKQDSNNYISTLFPHILVWKEIYG
;
A
#
# COMPACT_ATOMS: atom_id res chain seq x y z
N MET A 1 -21.58 -17.56 34.89
CA MET A 1 -22.05 -17.07 33.57
C MET A 1 -21.27 -15.84 33.11
N GLU A 2 -21.11 -14.83 33.97
CA GLU A 2 -20.40 -13.56 33.64
C GLU A 2 -18.93 -13.76 33.25
N ASN A 3 -18.17 -14.58 33.99
CA ASN A 3 -16.77 -14.87 33.66
C ASN A 3 -16.59 -15.57 32.31
N LEU A 4 -17.56 -16.40 31.92
CA LEU A 4 -17.56 -17.09 30.62
C LEU A 4 -17.82 -16.10 29.48
N LEU A 5 -18.78 -15.18 29.67
CA LEU A 5 -19.06 -14.11 28.71
C LEU A 5 -17.84 -13.20 28.51
N MET A 6 -17.16 -12.82 29.59
CA MET A 6 -15.93 -12.01 29.51
C MET A 6 -14.82 -12.73 28.77
N LEU A 7 -14.63 -14.04 29.01
CA LEU A 7 -13.63 -14.84 28.30
C LEU A 7 -13.92 -14.89 26.79
N ILE A 8 -15.18 -15.11 26.41
CA ILE A 8 -15.60 -15.13 25.00
C ILE A 8 -15.35 -13.77 24.35
N LEU A 9 -15.69 -12.66 25.03
CA LEU A 9 -15.46 -11.32 24.51
C LEU A 9 -13.97 -11.03 24.27
N VAL A 10 -13.12 -11.40 25.22
CA VAL A 10 -11.66 -11.26 25.09
C VAL A 10 -11.14 -12.11 23.93
N LEU A 11 -11.61 -13.35 23.78
CA LEU A 11 -11.21 -14.21 22.67
C LEU A 11 -11.61 -13.60 21.32
N LEU A 12 -12.84 -13.09 21.18
CA LEU A 12 -13.31 -12.43 19.96
C LEU A 12 -12.49 -11.19 19.65
N LEU A 13 -12.15 -10.38 20.66
CA LEU A 13 -11.30 -9.21 20.49
C LEU A 13 -9.90 -9.61 20.00
N CYS A 14 -9.28 -10.62 20.61
CA CYS A 14 -7.98 -11.15 20.19
C CYS A 14 -8.01 -11.66 18.75
N LEU A 15 -9.05 -12.41 18.36
CA LEU A 15 -9.24 -12.88 16.99
C LEU A 15 -9.41 -11.73 16.00
N ALA A 16 -10.20 -10.70 16.36
CA ALA A 16 -10.39 -9.52 15.53
C ALA A 16 -9.07 -8.75 15.32
N LEU A 17 -8.28 -8.55 16.39
CA LEU A 17 -6.97 -7.92 16.32
C LEU A 17 -5.99 -8.75 15.48
N PHE A 18 -5.98 -10.07 15.64
CA PHE A 18 -5.15 -10.96 14.83
C PHE A 18 -5.50 -10.88 13.34
N CYS A 19 -6.80 -10.92 13.01
CA CYS A 19 -7.28 -10.75 11.64
C CYS A 19 -6.89 -9.37 11.08
N LEU A 20 -7.02 -8.32 11.88
CA LEU A 20 -6.64 -6.96 11.50
C LEU A 20 -5.14 -6.86 11.19
N CYS A 21 -4.28 -7.40 12.07
CA CYS A 21 -2.83 -7.45 11.84
C CYS A 21 -2.47 -8.25 10.58
N ASN A 22 -3.18 -9.36 10.32
CA ASN A 22 -2.92 -10.17 9.15
C ASN A 22 -3.27 -9.44 7.85
N VAL A 23 -4.42 -8.75 7.82
CA VAL A 23 -4.88 -8.00 6.64
C VAL A 23 -4.05 -6.74 6.42
N LEU A 24 -3.81 -5.95 7.48
CA LEU A 24 -3.12 -4.66 7.37
C LEU A 24 -1.60 -4.78 7.22
N TRP A 25 -0.98 -5.86 7.72
CA TRP A 25 0.48 -5.98 7.76
C TRP A 25 1.02 -7.23 7.07
N LEU A 26 0.58 -8.42 7.47
CA LEU A 26 1.19 -9.66 6.99
C LEU A 26 0.96 -9.90 5.49
N ARG A 27 -0.27 -9.68 5.00
CA ARG A 27 -0.60 -9.79 3.57
C ARG A 27 0.19 -8.81 2.70
N PRO A 28 0.18 -7.49 2.95
CA PRO A 28 0.94 -6.55 2.12
C PRO A 28 2.45 -6.78 2.21
N GLU A 29 2.99 -7.17 3.37
CA GLU A 29 4.42 -7.46 3.50
C GLU A 29 4.85 -8.70 2.71
N LYS A 30 4.00 -9.73 2.60
CA LYS A 30 4.26 -10.89 1.72
C LYS A 30 4.39 -10.47 0.26
N ILE A 31 3.51 -9.60 -0.22
CA ILE A 31 3.56 -9.06 -1.60
C ILE A 31 4.85 -8.24 -1.78
N ARG A 32 5.16 -7.35 -0.85
CA ARG A 32 6.39 -6.53 -0.86
C ARG A 32 7.65 -7.37 -0.85
N LYS A 33 7.68 -8.49 -0.12
CA LYS A 33 8.81 -9.43 -0.13
C LYS A 33 8.99 -10.06 -1.50
N ARG A 34 7.89 -10.46 -2.17
CA ARG A 34 7.95 -11.00 -3.54
C ARG A 34 8.48 -9.99 -4.55
N LEU A 35 8.00 -8.74 -4.48
CA LEU A 35 8.47 -7.65 -5.34
C LEU A 35 9.96 -7.34 -5.11
N ARG A 36 10.40 -7.26 -3.86
CA ARG A 36 11.82 -7.05 -3.52
C ARG A 36 12.73 -8.13 -4.07
N ARG A 37 12.29 -9.40 -4.07
CA ARG A 37 13.03 -10.51 -4.68
C ARG A 37 13.17 -10.38 -6.20
N GLN A 38 12.26 -9.65 -6.85
CA GLN A 38 12.32 -9.34 -8.28
C GLN A 38 13.13 -8.06 -8.58
N GLY A 39 13.75 -7.45 -7.56
CA GLY A 39 14.49 -6.19 -7.71
C GLY A 39 13.65 -4.93 -7.47
N VAL A 40 12.32 -5.05 -7.39
CA VAL A 40 11.39 -3.94 -7.16
C VAL A 40 11.35 -3.61 -5.67
N LYS A 41 12.13 -2.61 -5.24
CA LYS A 41 12.20 -2.24 -3.82
C LYS A 41 10.91 -1.59 -3.33
N GLY A 42 10.33 -0.75 -4.18
CA GLY A 42 9.15 0.06 -3.92
C GLY A 42 9.32 1.09 -2.79
N PRO A 43 8.37 2.03 -2.68
CA PRO A 43 8.32 3.00 -1.60
C PRO A 43 8.06 2.36 -0.23
N LYS A 44 8.64 2.96 0.82
CA LYS A 44 8.41 2.55 2.21
C LYS A 44 6.91 2.64 2.55
N PRO A 45 6.33 1.67 3.29
CA PRO A 45 4.94 1.76 3.73
C PRO A 45 4.80 2.85 4.78
N THR A 46 3.77 3.68 4.67
CA THR A 46 3.31 4.54 5.77
C THR A 46 2.03 3.97 6.37
N LEU A 47 1.88 4.04 7.70
CA LEU A 47 0.69 3.58 8.40
C LEU A 47 -0.53 4.46 8.03
N LEU A 48 -1.72 3.83 8.03
CA LEU A 48 -3.04 4.43 7.72
C LEU A 48 -3.25 4.87 6.27
N ASP A 49 -2.52 5.87 5.80
CA ASP A 49 -2.70 6.45 4.46
C ASP A 49 -1.93 5.69 3.36
N GLY A 50 -1.08 4.74 3.76
CA GLY A 50 -0.14 4.11 2.84
C GLY A 50 0.70 5.17 2.14
N ASN A 51 0.87 5.00 0.82
CA ASN A 51 1.66 5.94 0.01
C ASN A 51 0.76 6.90 -0.78
N ALA A 52 -0.52 7.02 -0.40
CA ALA A 52 -1.49 7.85 -1.11
C ALA A 52 -1.12 9.33 -1.09
N LYS A 53 -0.54 9.83 0.01
CA LYS A 53 -0.04 11.20 0.12
C LYS A 53 1.06 11.48 -0.92
N GLU A 54 2.01 10.56 -1.06
CA GLU A 54 3.08 10.67 -2.06
C GLU A 54 2.53 10.55 -3.49
N MET A 55 1.59 9.63 -3.73
CA MET A 55 0.91 9.51 -5.03
C MET A 55 0.19 10.81 -5.44
N LYS A 56 -0.48 11.48 -4.49
CA LYS A 56 -1.14 12.77 -4.73
C LYS A 56 -0.12 13.88 -5.00
N ARG A 57 0.97 13.92 -4.23
CA ARG A 57 2.07 14.86 -4.45
C ARG A 57 2.65 14.71 -5.86
N ILE A 58 3.05 13.50 -6.25
CA ILE A 58 3.64 13.22 -7.57
C ILE A 58 2.65 13.60 -8.69
N ARG A 59 1.36 13.30 -8.52
CA ARG A 59 0.32 13.70 -9.48
C ARG A 59 0.19 15.22 -9.62
N HIS A 60 0.33 15.98 -8.52
CA HIS A 60 0.25 17.43 -8.54
C HIS A 60 1.52 18.09 -9.10
N GLU A 61 2.69 17.54 -8.79
CA GLU A 61 3.99 18.01 -9.28
C GLU A 61 4.16 17.76 -10.78
N LEU A 62 3.66 16.61 -11.27
CA LEU A 62 3.68 16.24 -12.69
C LEU A 62 2.45 16.70 -13.47
N LYS A 63 1.73 17.75 -13.00
CA LYS A 63 0.69 18.46 -13.78
C LYS A 63 1.14 18.58 -15.25
N PRO A 64 0.26 18.30 -16.22
CA PRO A 64 0.58 17.64 -17.49
C PRO A 64 1.72 18.33 -18.23
N MET A 65 2.93 17.94 -17.89
CA MET A 65 4.15 18.42 -18.50
C MET A 65 4.58 17.37 -19.50
N LYS A 66 3.77 17.18 -20.55
CA LYS A 66 4.13 16.67 -21.89
C LYS A 66 2.90 16.25 -22.67
N LYS A 67 2.93 16.56 -23.96
CA LYS A 67 1.97 16.18 -25.00
C LYS A 67 1.49 14.74 -24.80
N GLN A 68 0.19 14.59 -24.97
CA GLN A 68 -0.50 13.31 -25.09
C GLN A 68 0.11 12.52 -26.26
N ASP A 69 1.15 11.73 -25.98
CA ASP A 69 1.42 10.55 -26.80
C ASP A 69 0.23 9.62 -26.58
N SER A 70 -0.58 9.45 -27.63
CA SER A 70 -1.79 8.62 -27.63
C SER A 70 -1.57 7.20 -27.11
N ASN A 71 -0.31 6.74 -27.11
CA ASN A 71 0.09 5.40 -26.69
C ASN A 71 0.49 5.27 -25.20
N ASN A 72 0.64 6.35 -24.41
CA ASN A 72 1.14 6.23 -23.03
C ASN A 72 0.18 6.76 -21.94
N TYR A 73 -0.99 6.11 -21.83
CA TYR A 73 -2.02 6.42 -20.84
C TYR A 73 -1.57 6.20 -19.38
N ILE A 74 -0.58 5.33 -19.14
CA ILE A 74 -0.06 5.04 -17.79
C ILE A 74 0.55 6.29 -17.16
N SER A 75 1.25 7.11 -17.96
CA SER A 75 1.85 8.36 -17.49
C SER A 75 0.81 9.37 -16.98
N THR A 76 -0.38 9.38 -17.58
CA THR A 76 -1.50 10.25 -17.20
C THR A 76 -2.25 9.70 -15.98
N LEU A 77 -2.59 8.41 -16.00
CA LEU A 77 -3.42 7.81 -14.95
C LEU A 77 -2.62 7.54 -13.65
N PHE A 78 -1.39 7.05 -13.81
CA PHE A 78 -0.56 6.56 -12.72
C PHE A 78 0.90 7.07 -12.81
N PRO A 79 1.12 8.41 -12.83
CA PRO A 79 2.45 8.99 -12.98
C PRO A 79 3.45 8.52 -11.90
N HIS A 80 2.96 8.25 -10.69
CA HIS A 80 3.76 7.73 -9.58
C HIS A 80 4.39 6.36 -9.85
N ILE A 81 3.80 5.51 -10.71
CA ILE A 81 4.40 4.21 -11.06
C ILE A 81 5.68 4.43 -11.88
N LEU A 82 5.67 5.40 -12.80
CA LEU A 82 6.85 5.73 -13.60
C LEU A 82 7.98 6.27 -12.73
N VAL A 83 7.66 7.21 -11.84
CA VAL A 83 8.61 7.76 -10.87
C VAL A 83 9.17 6.67 -9.96
N TRP A 84 8.31 5.81 -9.40
CA TRP A 84 8.77 4.74 -8.53
C TRP A 84 9.57 3.67 -9.24
N LYS A 85 9.28 3.37 -10.51
CA LYS A 85 10.10 2.47 -11.32
C LYS A 85 11.53 3.01 -11.46
N GLU A 86 11.67 4.31 -11.74
CA GLU A 86 12.99 4.94 -11.88
C GLU A 86 13.78 4.95 -10.56
N ILE A 87 13.10 5.21 -9.43
CA ILE A 87 13.74 5.32 -8.11
C ILE A 87 14.02 3.94 -7.49
N TYR A 88 13.12 2.98 -7.67
CA TYR A 88 13.09 1.74 -6.88
C TYR A 88 13.27 0.45 -7.68
N GLY A 89 13.33 0.52 -9.02
CA GLY A 89 13.40 -0.64 -9.92
C GLY A 89 12.04 -1.12 -10.37
#